data_AF-A0A961AY17-F1
#
_entry.id   AF-A0A961AY17-F1
#
_cell.length_a   1.000
_cell.length_b   1.000
_cell.length_c   1.000
_cell.angle_alpha   90.00
_cell.angle_beta   90.00
_cell.angle_gamma   90.00
#
_symmetry.space_group_name_H-M   'P 1'
#
loop_
_entity.id
_entity.type
_entity.pdbx_description
1 polymer ?
#
loop_
_entity_poly.entity_id
_entity_poly.type
_entity_poly.pdbx_seq_one_letter_code
_entity_poly.pdbx_strand_id
1 'polypeptide(L)'
;MEEIDSLDRRLRSLDLAVRAVLAVLILVSVLKTCGLLSIRWNMGRIYEEMLSNRPLPRLTDFLIEFGGVLQSFLILIGIAAFVYLFIDHRSNRPIWAGLTVWIVLVVAWPIFVGGLFVPMVDIIQGLQEGG
;
A
#
# COMPACT_ATOMS: atom_id res chain seq x y z
N MET A 1 21.84 -26.98 -32.30
CA MET A 1 22.46 -25.99 -31.40
C MET A 1 21.77 -24.63 -31.48
N GLU A 2 21.41 -24.13 -32.67
CA GLU A 2 20.68 -22.85 -32.81
C GLU A 2 19.31 -22.78 -32.12
N GLU A 3 18.54 -23.88 -32.06
CA GLU A 3 17.23 -23.88 -31.37
C GLU A 3 17.34 -23.62 -29.87
N ILE A 4 18.38 -24.15 -29.21
CA ILE A 4 18.61 -23.99 -27.76
C ILE A 4 18.95 -22.54 -27.43
N ASP A 5 19.78 -21.89 -28.25
CA ASP A 5 20.15 -20.47 -28.11
C ASP A 5 18.97 -19.52 -28.40
N SER A 6 18.01 -19.95 -29.22
CA SER A 6 16.78 -19.20 -29.49
C SER A 6 15.79 -19.27 -28.32
N LEU A 7 15.70 -20.44 -27.66
CA LEU A 7 14.83 -20.67 -26.52
C LEU A 7 15.32 -19.92 -25.28
N ASP A 8 16.63 -19.95 -25.02
CA ASP A 8 17.24 -19.26 -23.87
C ASP A 8 17.10 -17.73 -23.98
N ARG A 9 17.21 -17.17 -25.19
CA ARG A 9 16.92 -15.74 -25.44
C ARG A 9 15.47 -15.37 -25.17
N ARG A 10 14.50 -16.20 -25.58
CA ARG A 10 13.08 -15.97 -25.32
C ARG A 10 12.76 -16.01 -23.83
N LEU A 11 13.30 -17.00 -23.11
CA LEU A 11 13.10 -17.16 -21.67
C LEU A 11 13.62 -15.93 -20.88
N ARG A 12 14.81 -15.41 -21.24
CA ARG A 12 15.34 -14.19 -20.61
C ARG A 12 14.49 -12.95 -20.89
N SER A 13 13.94 -12.83 -22.10
CA SER A 13 13.04 -11.71 -22.44
C SER A 13 11.72 -11.76 -21.68
N LEU A 14 11.19 -12.97 -21.44
CA LEU A 14 9.98 -13.19 -20.65
C LEU A 14 10.21 -12.88 -19.17
N ASP A 15 11.34 -13.30 -18.61
CA ASP A 15 11.71 -13.01 -17.21
C ASP A 15 11.78 -11.50 -16.94
N LEU A 16 12.42 -10.76 -17.86
CA LEU A 16 12.53 -9.30 -17.78
C LEU A 16 11.14 -8.64 -17.85
N ALA A 17 10.27 -9.12 -18.75
CA ALA A 17 8.91 -8.62 -18.89
C ALA A 17 8.09 -8.85 -17.60
N VAL A 18 8.19 -10.04 -16.99
CA VAL A 18 7.50 -10.36 -15.73
C VAL A 18 7.97 -9.45 -14.60
N ARG A 19 9.29 -9.25 -14.45
CA ARG A 19 9.84 -8.32 -13.45
C ARG A 19 9.35 -6.90 -13.67
N ALA A 20 9.34 -6.42 -14.91
CA ALA A 20 8.87 -5.08 -15.24
C ALA A 20 7.39 -4.91 -14.88
N VAL A 21 6.53 -5.85 -15.28
CA VAL A 21 5.10 -5.84 -14.93
C VAL A 21 4.91 -5.85 -13.42
N LEU A 22 5.61 -6.73 -12.72
CA LEU A 22 5.51 -6.83 -11.26
C LEU A 22 6.01 -5.56 -10.55
N ALA A 23 7.08 -4.95 -11.06
CA ALA A 23 7.59 -3.68 -10.55
C ALA A 23 6.56 -2.55 -10.74
N VAL A 24 5.90 -2.47 -11.90
CA VAL A 24 4.79 -1.51 -12.12
C VAL A 24 3.64 -1.78 -11.16
N LEU A 25 3.25 -3.04 -10.96
CA LEU A 25 2.17 -3.41 -10.05
C LEU A 25 2.47 -3.01 -8.60
N ILE A 26 3.69 -3.27 -8.11
CA ILE A 26 4.13 -2.84 -6.77
C ILE A 26 4.13 -1.31 -6.68
N LEU A 27 4.68 -0.62 -7.68
CA LEU A 27 4.74 0.84 -7.71
C LEU A 27 3.33 1.47 -7.64
N VAL A 28 2.39 0.97 -8.45
CA VAL A 28 1.00 1.44 -8.43
C VAL A 28 0.36 1.20 -7.06
N SER A 29 0.59 0.05 -6.44
CA SER A 29 0.08 -0.24 -5.09
C SER A 29 0.67 0.69 -4.03
N VAL A 30 1.97 1.00 -4.12
CA VAL A 30 2.64 1.97 -3.23
C VAL A 30 2.06 3.37 -3.41
N LEU A 31 1.92 3.86 -4.65
CA LEU A 31 1.34 5.17 -4.94
C LEU A 31 -0.09 5.31 -4.40
N LYS A 32 -0.91 4.26 -4.57
CA LYS A 32 -2.25 4.19 -3.97
C LYS A 32 -2.17 4.30 -2.45
N THR A 33 -1.26 3.57 -1.81
CA THR A 33 -1.08 3.58 -0.34
C THR A 33 -0.65 4.95 0.17
N CYS A 34 0.25 5.63 -0.54
CA CYS A 34 0.62 7.02 -0.25
C CYS A 34 -0.59 7.97 -0.35
N GLY A 35 -1.45 7.78 -1.35
CA GLY A 35 -2.69 8.55 -1.50
C GLY A 35 -3.62 8.43 -0.30
N LEU A 36 -3.85 7.21 0.21
CA LEU A 36 -4.65 7.01 1.42
C LEU A 36 -4.02 7.61 2.66
N LEU A 37 -2.69 7.55 2.78
CA LEU A 37 -1.98 8.16 3.91
C LEU A 37 -2.22 9.68 3.93
N SER A 38 -2.17 10.33 2.77
CA SER A 38 -2.50 11.76 2.65
C SER A 38 -3.94 12.07 3.03
N ILE A 39 -4.92 11.25 2.59
CA ILE A 39 -6.32 11.40 2.99
C ILE A 39 -6.49 11.25 4.50
N ARG A 40 -5.86 10.23 5.11
CA ARG A 40 -5.92 9.99 6.56
C ARG A 40 -5.33 11.15 7.35
N TRP A 41 -4.20 11.69 6.92
CA TRP A 41 -3.57 12.84 7.59
C TRP A 41 -4.45 14.09 7.53
N ASN A 42 -5.06 14.34 6.36
CA ASN A 42 -6.01 15.44 6.21
C ASN A 42 -7.27 15.24 7.07
N MET A 43 -7.77 14.01 7.19
CA MET A 43 -8.87 13.70 8.11
C MET A 43 -8.47 13.96 9.57
N GLY A 44 -7.29 13.52 10.01
CA GLY A 44 -6.78 13.80 11.36
C GLY A 44 -6.74 15.30 11.67
N ARG A 45 -6.27 16.12 10.72
CA ARG A 45 -6.28 17.58 10.87
C ARG A 45 -7.70 18.15 10.95
N ILE A 46 -8.61 17.71 10.06
CA ILE A 46 -10.02 18.13 10.08
C ILE A 46 -10.67 17.76 11.43
N TYR A 47 -10.33 16.60 11.97
CA TYR A 47 -10.78 16.18 13.29
C TYR A 47 -10.30 17.09 14.40
N GLU A 48 -9.00 17.39 14.46
CA GLU A 48 -8.44 18.31 15.45
C GLU A 48 -9.11 19.70 15.38
N GLU A 49 -9.42 20.18 14.17
CA GLU A 49 -10.10 21.45 13.94
C GLU A 49 -11.60 21.41 14.36
N MET A 50 -12.34 20.35 14.00
CA MET A 50 -13.79 20.23 14.26
C MET A 50 -14.12 19.83 15.71
N LEU A 51 -13.26 19.03 16.35
CA LEU A 51 -13.48 18.48 17.70
C LEU A 51 -12.70 19.23 18.78
N SER A 52 -12.29 20.48 18.55
CA SER A 52 -11.61 21.33 19.53
C SER A 52 -12.27 21.41 20.93
N ASN A 53 -13.51 20.90 21.09
CA ASN A 53 -14.23 20.79 22.36
C ASN A 53 -14.72 19.36 22.75
N ARG A 54 -14.41 18.29 22.00
CA ARG A 54 -14.82 16.91 22.35
C ARG A 54 -13.70 15.89 22.11
N PRO A 55 -13.33 15.06 23.10
CA PRO A 55 -12.31 14.03 22.90
C PRO A 55 -12.80 12.98 21.90
N LEU A 56 -11.93 12.58 20.97
CA LEU A 56 -12.18 11.44 20.08
C LEU A 56 -12.40 10.16 20.90
N PRO A 57 -13.29 9.26 20.45
CA PRO A 57 -13.33 7.90 20.99
C PRO A 57 -11.93 7.29 20.88
N ARG A 58 -11.43 6.69 21.98
CA ARG A 58 -10.08 6.09 22.03
C ARG A 58 -9.79 5.12 20.88
N LEU A 59 -10.84 4.45 20.37
CA LEU A 59 -10.75 3.55 19.23
C LEU A 59 -10.40 4.28 17.92
N THR A 60 -11.00 5.44 17.69
CA THR A 60 -10.82 6.24 16.47
C THR A 60 -9.42 6.84 16.41
N ASP A 61 -8.92 7.34 17.54
CA ASP A 61 -7.56 7.85 17.69
C ASP A 61 -6.51 6.74 17.44
N PHE A 62 -6.70 5.57 18.07
CA PHE A 62 -5.87 4.39 17.83
C PHE A 62 -5.89 3.95 16.36
N LEU A 63 -7.06 3.93 15.71
CA LEU A 63 -7.18 3.53 14.30
C LEU A 63 -6.49 4.51 13.34
N ILE A 64 -6.45 5.80 13.67
CA ILE A 64 -5.74 6.82 12.90
C ILE A 64 -4.22 6.63 13.05
N GLU A 65 -3.73 6.52 14.29
CA GLU A 65 -2.30 6.41 14.58
C GLU A 65 -1.72 5.07 14.09
N PHE A 66 -2.31 3.95 14.50
CA PHE A 66 -1.89 2.61 14.08
C PHE A 66 -2.03 2.43 12.56
N GLY A 67 -3.12 2.95 11.99
CA GLY A 67 -3.36 2.92 10.55
C GLY A 67 -2.27 3.64 9.75
N GLY A 68 -1.80 4.81 10.23
CA GLY A 68 -0.72 5.56 9.61
C GLY A 68 0.64 4.85 9.68
N VAL A 69 0.98 4.28 10.84
CA VAL A 69 2.22 3.51 11.03
C VAL A 69 2.24 2.27 10.14
N LEU A 70 1.15 1.50 10.12
CA LEU A 70 1.05 0.28 9.30
C LEU A 70 1.12 0.60 7.80
N GLN A 71 0.50 1.70 7.34
CA GLN A 71 0.60 2.15 5.95
C GLN A 71 2.03 2.55 5.59
N SER A 72 2.72 3.28 6.47
CA SER A 72 4.12 3.70 6.25
C SER A 72 5.05 2.49 6.13
N PHE A 73 4.86 1.48 6.99
CA PHE A 73 5.63 0.23 6.94
C PHE A 73 5.39 -0.54 5.62
N LEU A 74 4.15 -0.59 5.14
CA LEU A 74 3.83 -1.24 3.86
C LEU A 74 4.42 -0.50 2.65
N ILE A 75 4.46 0.84 2.69
CA ILE A 75 5.14 1.64 1.66
C ILE A 75 6.63 1.26 1.62
N LEU A 76 7.30 1.18 2.77
CA LEU A 76 8.70 0.80 2.86
C LEU A 76 8.95 -0.63 2.33
N ILE A 77 8.10 -1.60 2.69
CA ILE A 77 8.19 -2.96 2.16
C ILE A 77 7.98 -2.99 0.64
N GLY A 78 7.02 -2.22 0.12
CA GLY A 78 6.77 -2.11 -1.31
C GLY A 78 7.98 -1.54 -2.07
N ILE A 79 8.60 -0.49 -1.55
CA ILE A 79 9.82 0.09 -2.12
C ILE A 79 10.97 -0.91 -2.06
N ALA A 80 11.16 -1.60 -0.94
CA ALA A 80 12.20 -2.62 -0.79
C ALA A 80 12.01 -3.77 -1.79
N ALA A 81 10.77 -4.25 -1.98
CA ALA A 81 10.45 -5.29 -2.96
C ALA A 81 10.67 -4.82 -4.40
N PHE A 82 10.31 -3.56 -4.71
CA PHE A 82 10.59 -2.95 -5.99
C PHE A 82 12.10 -2.96 -6.30
N VAL A 83 12.93 -2.48 -5.37
CA VAL A 83 14.39 -2.49 -5.54
C VAL A 83 14.93 -3.92 -5.66
N TYR A 84 14.41 -4.84 -4.83
CA TYR A 84 14.85 -6.24 -4.81
C TYR A 84 14.64 -6.97 -6.15
N LEU A 85 13.61 -6.61 -6.92
CA LEU A 85 13.36 -7.18 -8.25
C LEU A 85 14.51 -6.95 -9.26
N PHE A 86 15.34 -5.93 -9.02
CA PHE A 86 16.43 -5.53 -9.90
C PHE A 86 17.83 -5.87 -9.35
N ILE A 87 17.95 -6.38 -8.12
CA ILE A 87 19.25 -6.71 -7.52
C ILE A 87 19.82 -8.03 -8.06
N ASP A 88 18.98 -9.05 -8.29
CA ASP A 88 19.44 -10.37 -8.72
C ASP A 88 18.66 -10.89 -9.94
N HIS A 89 19.25 -10.77 -11.13
CA HIS A 89 18.67 -11.22 -12.39
C HIS A 89 18.88 -12.72 -12.68
N ARG A 90 19.67 -13.43 -11.88
CA ARG A 90 20.01 -14.85 -12.14
C ARG A 90 19.09 -15.82 -11.41
N SER A 91 18.26 -15.32 -10.49
CA SER A 91 17.36 -16.13 -9.66
C SER A 91 15.91 -15.72 -9.86
N ASN A 92 14.98 -16.69 -9.76
CA ASN A 92 13.53 -16.44 -9.75
C ASN A 92 13.01 -16.01 -8.37
N ARG A 93 13.84 -16.07 -7.32
CA ARG A 93 13.46 -15.68 -5.95
C ARG A 93 12.93 -14.25 -5.84
N PRO A 94 13.48 -13.23 -6.54
CA PRO A 94 12.96 -11.87 -6.50
C PRO A 94 11.54 -11.75 -7.04
N ILE A 95 11.17 -12.55 -8.04
CA ILE A 95 9.82 -12.54 -8.62
C ILE A 95 8.80 -13.05 -7.60
N TRP A 96 9.07 -14.19 -6.94
CA TRP A 96 8.19 -14.73 -5.92
C TRP A 96 8.08 -13.81 -4.69
N ALA A 97 9.19 -13.20 -4.27
CA ALA A 97 9.21 -12.21 -3.20
C ALA A 97 8.38 -10.98 -3.55
N GLY A 98 8.58 -10.42 -4.75
CA GLY A 98 7.81 -9.28 -5.25
C GLY A 98 6.33 -9.59 -5.41
N LEU A 99 5.98 -10.79 -5.88
CA LEU A 99 4.60 -11.25 -6.01
C LEU A 99 3.92 -11.34 -4.64
N THR A 100 4.61 -11.91 -3.65
CA THR A 100 4.11 -12.02 -2.27
C THR A 100 3.84 -10.64 -1.69
N VAL A 101 4.79 -9.72 -1.83
CA VAL A 101 4.63 -8.34 -1.37
C VAL A 101 3.48 -7.64 -2.09
N TRP A 102 3.36 -7.81 -3.40
CA TRP A 102 2.27 -7.23 -4.17
C TRP A 102 0.90 -7.74 -3.68
N ILE A 103 0.75 -9.05 -3.43
CA ILE A 103 -0.48 -9.63 -2.88
C ILE A 103 -0.80 -9.02 -1.52
N VAL A 104 0.18 -8.91 -0.63
CA VAL A 104 0.01 -8.30 0.70
C VAL A 104 -0.48 -6.84 0.56
N LEU A 105 0.11 -6.07 -0.34
CA LEU A 105 -0.31 -4.68 -0.59
C LEU A 105 -1.75 -4.59 -1.12
N VAL A 106 -2.14 -5.48 -2.02
CA VAL A 106 -3.51 -5.51 -2.58
C VAL A 106 -4.54 -5.91 -1.51
N VAL A 107 -4.22 -6.91 -0.69
CA VAL A 107 -5.13 -7.41 0.37
C VAL A 107 -5.24 -6.43 1.53
N ALA A 108 -4.17 -5.70 1.85
CA ALA A 108 -4.21 -4.68 2.91
C ALA A 108 -5.11 -3.48 2.53
N TRP A 109 -5.30 -3.22 1.24
CA TRP A 109 -6.08 -2.09 0.74
C TRP A 109 -7.52 -2.01 1.27
N PRO A 110 -8.39 -3.03 1.12
CA PRO A 110 -9.75 -3.00 1.65
C PRO A 110 -9.79 -2.83 3.17
N ILE A 111 -8.79 -3.35 3.91
CA ILE A 111 -8.69 -3.18 5.36
C ILE A 111 -8.46 -1.71 5.70
N PHE A 112 -7.57 -1.02 4.97
CA PHE A 112 -7.34 0.41 5.19
C PHE A 112 -8.54 1.27 4.82
N VAL A 113 -9.18 0.98 3.70
CA VAL A 113 -10.38 1.70 3.27
C VAL A 113 -11.50 1.49 4.30
N GLY A 114 -11.75 0.25 4.74
CA GLY A 114 -12.70 -0.06 5.82
C GLY A 114 -12.38 0.66 7.13
N GLY A 115 -11.10 0.70 7.52
CA GLY A 115 -10.63 1.43 8.69
C GLY A 115 -10.71 2.96 8.58
N LEU A 116 -10.95 3.52 7.39
CA LEU A 116 -11.26 4.94 7.20
C LEU A 116 -12.76 5.23 7.32
N PHE A 117 -13.62 4.24 7.08
CA PHE A 117 -15.07 4.43 7.18
C PHE A 117 -15.53 4.69 8.62
N VAL A 118 -14.95 3.98 9.60
CA VAL A 118 -15.27 4.16 11.03
C VAL A 118 -15.08 5.62 11.47
N PRO A 119 -13.89 6.24 11.28
CA PRO A 119 -13.73 7.65 11.57
C PRO A 119 -14.70 8.52 10.76
N MET A 120 -14.84 8.30 9.46
CA MET A 120 -15.77 9.10 8.65
C MET A 120 -17.20 9.12 9.22
N VAL A 121 -17.72 7.98 9.67
CA VAL A 121 -19.05 7.88 10.26
C VAL A 121 -19.13 8.67 11.57
N ASP A 122 -18.11 8.55 12.43
CA ASP A 122 -18.04 9.32 13.69
C ASP A 122 -18.07 10.84 13.43
N ILE A 123 -17.39 11.33 12.37
CA ILE A 123 -17.44 12.76 11.98
C ILE A 123 -18.87 13.15 11.62
N ILE A 124 -19.51 12.39 10.74
CA ILE A 124 -20.83 12.73 10.21
C ILE A 124 -21.86 12.74 11.35
N GLN A 125 -21.81 11.75 12.25
CA GLN A 125 -22.69 11.69 13.41
C GLN A 125 -22.41 12.85 14.38
N GLY A 126 -21.14 13.13 14.68
CA GLY A 126 -20.76 14.25 15.55
C GLY A 126 -21.18 15.62 15.02
N LEU A 127 -21.20 15.81 13.69
CA LEU A 127 -21.69 17.02 13.04
C LEU A 127 -23.22 17.18 13.12
N GLN A 128 -23.98 16.07 13.07
CA GLN A 128 -25.44 16.10 13.18
C GLN A 128 -25.94 16.40 14.59
N GLU A 129 -25.20 16.02 15.62
CA GLU A 129 -25.55 16.30 17.03
C GLU A 129 -25.21 17.74 17.47
N GLY A 130 -24.39 18.46 16.70
CA GLY A 130 -23.90 19.80 17.01
C GLY A 130 -24.56 20.94 16.24
N GLY A 131 -25.42 20.65 15.25
CA GLY A 131 -26.22 21.64 14.49
C GLY A 131 -27.67 21.63 14.91
#